data_AF-A0A090QMW1-F1
#
_entry.id   AF-A0A090QMW1-F1
#
_cell.length_a   1.000
_cell.length_b   1.000
_cell.length_c   1.000
_cell.angle_alpha   90.00
_cell.angle_beta   90.00
_cell.angle_gamma   90.00
#
_symmetry.space_group_name_H-M   'P 1'
#
loop_
_entity.id
_entity.type
_entity.pdbx_description
1 polymer ?
#
loop_
_entity_poly.entity_id
_entity_poly.type
_entity_poly.pdbx_seq_one_letter_code
_entity_poly.pdbx_strand_id
1 'polypeptide(L)'
;MPPAIFGEQRQNSAGINIDIASEWTPFHAEVQRFLTQQWQAGPVINGVTQLDGDSHHANDSGMTVTAPYDRRESVGHVAFASAQQVDAAITVAQAAYPAWANRPVAERAACLVRLADLLEAHTGELVALCHREAGKTLHDGIDEIREAVDFCRFYAQQASQQFAAPQTVTGYDGTVRTVYQQGRGVFACISRGTSRWRFFWGKCPQH
;
A
#
# COMPACT_ATOMS: atom_id res chain seq x y z
N MET A 1 -2.41 -19.86 7.97
CA MET A 1 -3.87 -20.02 8.20
C MET A 1 -4.55 -20.48 6.91
N PRO A 2 -5.68 -21.21 6.98
CA PRO A 2 -6.40 -21.63 5.77
C PRO A 2 -6.78 -20.44 4.86
N PRO A 3 -6.62 -20.56 3.53
CA PRO A 3 -6.97 -19.50 2.57
C PRO A 3 -8.46 -19.15 2.53
N ALA A 4 -9.33 -20.10 2.91
CA ALA A 4 -10.79 -20.00 2.77
C ALA A 4 -11.53 -19.64 4.07
N ILE A 5 -10.87 -19.03 5.07
CA ILE A 5 -11.53 -18.66 6.34
C ILE A 5 -12.73 -17.73 6.13
N PHE A 6 -12.71 -16.89 5.09
CA PHE A 6 -13.82 -15.99 4.75
C PHE A 6 -14.78 -16.57 3.69
N GLY A 7 -14.71 -17.88 3.42
CA GLY A 7 -15.54 -18.56 2.42
C GLY A 7 -15.33 -18.04 0.99
N GLU A 8 -16.39 -18.01 0.19
CA GLU A 8 -16.36 -17.49 -1.20
C GLU A 8 -16.20 -15.96 -1.26
N GLN A 9 -16.27 -15.26 -0.12
CA GLN A 9 -16.35 -13.80 -0.09
C GLN A 9 -15.00 -13.13 -0.37
N ARG A 10 -13.90 -13.68 0.18
CA ARG A 10 -12.53 -13.27 -0.13
C ARG A 10 -11.52 -14.34 0.28
N GLN A 11 -10.38 -14.35 -0.40
CA GLN A 11 -9.22 -15.12 0.06
C GLN A 11 -8.55 -14.44 1.25
N ASN A 12 -8.13 -15.25 2.22
CA ASN A 12 -7.30 -14.81 3.34
C ASN A 12 -5.86 -14.56 2.87
N SER A 13 -5.12 -13.69 3.57
CA SER A 13 -3.68 -13.55 3.33
C SER A 13 -2.96 -14.88 3.57
N ALA A 14 -2.03 -15.23 2.66
CA ALA A 14 -1.14 -16.36 2.88
C ALA A 14 -0.26 -16.09 4.11
N GLY A 15 -0.07 -17.11 4.96
CA GLY A 15 0.80 -17.03 6.13
C GLY A 15 1.96 -17.99 5.99
N ILE A 16 3.15 -17.56 6.39
CA ILE A 16 4.35 -18.41 6.50
C ILE A 16 4.50 -18.79 7.97
N ASN A 17 4.49 -20.07 8.28
CA ASN A 17 4.76 -20.53 9.63
C ASN A 17 6.28 -20.63 9.85
N ILE A 18 6.82 -19.66 10.60
CA ILE A 18 8.26 -19.61 10.90
C ILE A 18 8.75 -20.76 11.79
N ASP A 19 7.85 -21.41 12.53
CA ASP A 19 8.18 -22.54 13.41
C ASP A 19 8.28 -23.86 12.63
N ILE A 20 7.86 -23.88 11.35
CA ILE A 20 7.92 -25.05 10.48
C ILE A 20 9.08 -24.90 9.50
N ALA A 21 10.14 -25.69 9.69
CA ALA A 21 11.36 -25.59 8.90
C ALA A 21 11.14 -25.69 7.37
N SER A 22 10.17 -26.48 6.91
CA SER A 22 9.86 -26.64 5.49
C SER A 22 9.20 -25.40 4.86
N GLU A 23 8.53 -24.56 5.65
CA GLU A 23 7.96 -23.29 5.21
C GLU A 23 8.97 -22.15 5.41
N TRP A 24 9.65 -22.14 6.56
CA TRP A 24 10.62 -21.12 6.92
C TRP A 24 11.84 -21.09 6.01
N THR A 25 12.45 -22.25 5.74
CA THR A 25 13.71 -22.34 4.98
C THR A 25 13.63 -21.70 3.59
N PRO A 26 12.64 -22.03 2.72
CA PRO A 26 12.54 -21.40 1.40
C PRO A 26 12.25 -19.91 1.50
N PHE A 27 11.35 -19.50 2.39
CA PHE A 27 11.02 -18.08 2.57
C PHE A 27 12.21 -17.26 3.08
N HIS A 28 12.94 -17.78 4.06
CA HIS A 28 14.16 -17.15 4.55
C HIS A 28 15.19 -17.00 3.44
N ALA A 29 15.35 -17.99 2.57
CA ALA A 29 16.22 -17.88 1.39
C ALA A 29 15.77 -16.76 0.43
N GLU A 30 14.47 -16.54 0.25
CA GLU A 30 13.95 -15.40 -0.53
C GLU A 30 14.34 -14.06 0.11
N VAL A 31 14.10 -13.89 1.42
CA VAL A 31 14.47 -12.67 2.16
C VAL A 31 15.97 -12.39 2.05
N GLN A 32 16.80 -13.42 2.21
CA GLN A 32 18.27 -13.31 2.16
C GLN A 32 18.78 -12.71 0.84
N ARG A 33 18.10 -12.95 -0.28
CA ARG A 33 18.46 -12.39 -1.60
C ARG A 33 18.43 -10.87 -1.64
N PHE A 34 17.69 -10.23 -0.74
CA PHE A 34 17.49 -8.79 -0.70
C PHE A 34 18.23 -8.11 0.47
N LEU A 35 18.91 -8.86 1.33
CA LEU A 35 19.58 -8.27 2.50
C LEU A 35 20.78 -7.38 2.14
N THR A 36 21.27 -7.42 0.91
CA THR A 36 22.31 -6.51 0.40
C THR A 36 21.80 -5.50 -0.62
N GLN A 37 20.51 -5.58 -0.98
CA GLN A 37 19.89 -4.71 -1.99
C GLN A 37 19.97 -3.24 -1.56
N GLN A 38 20.09 -2.31 -2.51
CA GLN A 38 19.93 -0.88 -2.23
C GLN A 38 18.66 -0.41 -2.91
N TRP A 39 17.80 0.27 -2.16
CA TRP A 39 16.54 0.81 -2.68
C TRP A 39 16.64 2.31 -2.94
N GLN A 40 15.81 2.78 -3.86
CA GLN A 40 15.63 4.21 -4.13
C GLN A 40 14.16 4.56 -3.95
N ALA A 41 13.90 5.65 -3.25
CA ALA A 41 12.57 6.20 -3.07
C ALA A 41 12.56 7.67 -3.51
N GLY A 42 11.46 8.12 -4.07
CA GLY A 42 11.27 9.51 -4.46
C GLY A 42 9.84 9.78 -4.90
N PRO A 43 9.50 11.05 -5.19
CA PRO A 43 8.22 11.43 -5.74
C PRO A 43 7.88 10.63 -7.01
N VAL A 44 6.69 10.04 -7.06
CA VAL A 44 6.14 9.41 -8.27
C VAL A 44 4.93 10.22 -8.71
N ILE A 45 5.07 10.93 -9.84
CA ILE A 45 4.03 11.81 -10.37
C ILE A 45 3.66 11.30 -11.76
N ASN A 46 2.37 11.01 -11.97
CA ASN A 46 1.86 10.45 -13.22
C ASN A 46 2.61 9.19 -13.70
N GLY A 47 3.01 8.32 -12.77
CA GLY A 47 3.76 7.10 -13.07
C GLY A 47 5.25 7.28 -13.35
N VAL A 48 5.77 8.50 -13.23
CA VAL A 48 7.20 8.80 -13.42
C VAL A 48 7.85 9.08 -12.06
N THR A 49 8.88 8.31 -11.73
CA THR A 49 9.73 8.57 -10.57
C THR A 49 10.64 9.75 -10.85
N GLN A 50 10.59 10.78 -10.01
CA GLN A 50 11.42 11.96 -10.10
C GLN A 50 12.38 11.96 -8.90
N LEU A 51 13.68 11.84 -9.17
CA LEU A 51 14.72 11.81 -8.14
C LEU A 51 15.43 13.16 -7.96
N ASP A 52 15.06 14.16 -8.77
CA ASP A 52 15.67 15.50 -8.83
C ASP A 52 15.07 16.44 -7.75
N GLY A 53 14.80 15.94 -6.54
CA GLY A 53 14.03 16.60 -5.47
C GLY A 53 14.54 17.98 -5.00
N ASP A 54 13.85 18.58 -4.02
CA ASP A 54 14.15 19.94 -3.53
C ASP A 54 15.57 20.06 -2.96
N SER A 55 16.51 20.56 -3.77
CA SER A 55 17.86 20.92 -3.35
C SER A 55 17.83 22.30 -2.71
N HIS A 56 17.15 22.47 -1.57
CA HIS A 56 17.28 23.70 -0.78
C HIS A 56 18.72 23.88 -0.24
N HIS A 57 19.51 22.80 -0.24
CA HIS A 57 20.95 22.84 -0.11
C HIS A 57 21.58 22.27 -1.39
N ALA A 58 22.54 23.00 -1.97
CA ALA A 58 23.22 22.67 -3.23
C ALA A 58 23.97 21.31 -3.25
N ASN A 59 23.93 20.55 -2.15
CA ASN A 59 24.55 19.23 -1.99
C ASN A 59 23.59 18.14 -1.44
N ASP A 60 22.30 18.40 -1.30
CA ASP A 60 21.37 17.46 -0.65
C ASP A 60 20.21 17.09 -1.58
N SER A 61 20.46 16.14 -2.50
CA SER A 61 19.46 15.56 -3.43
C SER A 61 18.70 14.39 -2.77
N GLY A 62 18.69 14.31 -1.45
CA GLY A 62 17.97 13.31 -0.68
C GLY A 62 18.77 12.72 0.48
N MET A 63 18.12 11.90 1.29
CA MET A 63 18.70 11.32 2.49
C MET A 63 19.09 9.86 2.27
N THR A 64 20.34 9.49 2.63
CA THR A 64 20.72 8.09 2.77
C THR A 64 20.00 7.48 3.97
N VAL A 65 19.28 6.38 3.73
CA VAL A 65 18.61 5.60 4.76
C VAL A 65 19.56 4.52 5.25
N THR A 66 19.77 4.43 6.55
CA THR A 66 20.65 3.43 7.18
C THR A 66 19.87 2.53 8.12
N ALA A 67 20.35 1.31 8.31
CA ALA A 67 19.69 0.35 9.18
C ALA A 67 19.72 0.84 10.64
N PRO A 68 18.61 0.73 11.39
CA PRO A 68 18.56 1.23 12.75
C PRO A 68 19.40 0.39 13.72
N TYR A 69 19.63 -0.89 13.41
CA TYR A 69 20.44 -1.80 14.22
C TYR A 69 21.95 -1.68 13.91
N ASP A 70 22.34 -1.23 12.71
CA ASP A 70 23.72 -0.89 12.35
C ASP A 70 23.76 0.27 11.35
N ARG A 71 24.15 1.46 11.83
CA ARG A 71 24.19 2.68 11.01
C ARG A 71 25.23 2.66 9.90
N ARG A 72 26.15 1.69 9.90
CA ARG A 72 27.13 1.49 8.82
C ARG A 72 26.50 0.81 7.62
N GLU A 73 25.38 0.11 7.81
CA GLU A 73 24.63 -0.50 6.73
C GLU A 73 23.72 0.54 6.07
N SER A 74 24.03 0.90 4.82
CA SER A 74 23.12 1.66 3.98
C SER A 74 22.00 0.73 3.48
N VAL A 75 20.76 1.19 3.55
CA VAL A 75 19.57 0.52 3.02
C VAL A 75 19.24 1.08 1.63
N GLY A 76 19.45 2.39 1.44
CA GLY A 76 19.10 3.04 0.20
C GLY A 76 19.13 4.57 0.30
N HIS A 77 18.49 5.22 -0.67
CA HIS A 77 18.42 6.68 -0.75
C HIS A 77 16.98 7.14 -0.99
N VAL A 78 16.57 8.23 -0.32
CA VAL A 78 15.26 8.87 -0.54
C VAL A 78 15.43 10.30 -1.02
N ALA A 79 14.91 10.61 -2.22
CA ALA A 79 14.75 11.98 -2.69
C ALA A 79 13.46 12.58 -2.09
N PHE A 80 13.54 13.80 -1.54
CA PHE A 80 12.37 14.49 -1.00
C PHE A 80 11.64 15.28 -2.08
N ALA A 81 10.30 15.29 -2.01
CA ALA A 81 9.48 16.07 -2.93
C ALA A 81 9.71 17.57 -2.75
N SER A 82 9.86 18.28 -3.87
CA SER A 82 9.82 19.73 -3.86
C SER A 82 8.41 20.29 -3.75
N ALA A 83 8.28 21.55 -3.32
CA ALA A 83 6.99 22.24 -3.34
C ALA A 83 6.35 22.20 -4.75
N GLN A 84 7.15 22.40 -5.80
CA GLN A 84 6.71 22.33 -7.19
C GLN A 84 6.23 20.92 -7.58
N GLN A 85 6.92 19.88 -7.11
CA GLN A 85 6.51 18.49 -7.34
C GLN A 85 5.20 18.16 -6.62
N VAL A 86 4.99 18.69 -5.41
CA VAL A 86 3.72 18.55 -4.69
C VAL A 86 2.57 19.22 -5.46
N ASP A 87 2.76 20.45 -5.93
CA ASP A 87 1.74 21.16 -6.74
C ASP A 87 1.43 20.43 -8.04
N ALA A 88 2.46 19.88 -8.70
CA ALA A 88 2.29 19.07 -9.90
C ALA A 88 1.51 17.78 -9.61
N ALA A 89 1.80 17.10 -8.49
CA ALA A 89 1.08 15.90 -8.07
C ALA A 89 -0.41 16.17 -7.80
N ILE A 90 -0.73 17.27 -7.11
CA ILE A 90 -2.11 17.70 -6.85
C ILE A 90 -2.82 18.01 -8.17
N THR A 91 -2.18 18.76 -9.06
CA THR A 91 -2.74 19.12 -10.37
C THR A 91 -3.07 17.87 -11.19
N VAL A 92 -2.14 16.91 -11.27
CA VAL A 92 -2.35 15.63 -11.97
C VAL A 92 -3.50 14.84 -11.32
N ALA A 93 -3.56 14.76 -9.99
CA ALA A 93 -4.62 14.05 -9.28
C ALA A 93 -6.00 14.68 -9.53
N GLN A 94 -6.09 16.01 -9.53
CA GLN A 94 -7.34 16.74 -9.82
C GLN A 94 -7.81 16.48 -11.26
N ALA A 95 -6.89 16.50 -12.22
CA ALA A 95 -7.21 16.22 -13.63
C ALA A 95 -7.65 14.77 -13.85
N ALA A 96 -7.07 13.81 -13.12
CA ALA A 96 -7.42 12.39 -13.23
C ALA A 96 -8.72 12.02 -12.49
N TYR A 97 -9.12 12.80 -11.50
CA TYR A 97 -10.25 12.46 -10.62
C TYR A 97 -11.57 12.16 -11.35
N PRO A 98 -12.04 12.96 -12.33
CA PRO A 98 -13.30 12.66 -13.01
C PRO A 98 -13.30 11.30 -13.73
N ALA A 99 -12.19 10.95 -14.38
CA ALA A 99 -12.03 9.66 -15.04
C ALA A 99 -12.00 8.50 -14.03
N TRP A 100 -11.32 8.70 -12.89
CA TRP A 100 -11.27 7.71 -11.81
C TRP A 100 -12.64 7.51 -11.14
N ALA A 101 -13.33 8.59 -10.80
CA ALA A 101 -14.63 8.54 -10.13
C ALA A 101 -15.70 7.84 -10.99
N ASN A 102 -15.67 8.05 -12.31
CA ASN A 102 -16.58 7.42 -13.26
C ASN A 102 -16.19 5.99 -13.65
N ARG A 103 -15.00 5.53 -13.28
CA ARG A 103 -14.57 4.15 -13.57
C ARG A 103 -15.45 3.15 -12.82
N PRO A 104 -15.89 2.03 -13.41
CA PRO A 104 -16.72 1.06 -12.71
C PRO A 104 -16.10 0.58 -11.39
N VAL A 105 -16.93 0.40 -10.36
CA VAL A 105 -16.49 -0.05 -9.03
C VAL A 105 -15.73 -1.38 -9.11
N ALA A 106 -16.17 -2.30 -9.97
CA ALA A 106 -15.51 -3.58 -10.20
C ALA A 106 -14.08 -3.42 -10.72
N GLU A 107 -13.84 -2.47 -11.63
CA GLU A 107 -12.48 -2.20 -12.13
C GLU A 107 -11.58 -1.59 -11.06
N ARG A 108 -12.11 -0.68 -10.22
CA ARG A 108 -11.35 -0.11 -9.10
C ARG A 108 -11.05 -1.17 -8.03
N ALA A 109 -12.01 -2.04 -7.71
CA ALA A 109 -11.80 -3.17 -6.80
C ALA A 109 -10.77 -4.15 -7.36
N ALA A 110 -10.77 -4.42 -8.66
CA ALA A 110 -9.76 -5.27 -9.30
C ALA A 110 -8.34 -4.69 -9.18
N CYS A 111 -8.15 -3.36 -9.18
CA CYS A 111 -6.86 -2.75 -8.89
C CYS A 111 -6.35 -3.10 -7.47
N LEU A 112 -7.23 -3.08 -6.46
CA LEU A 112 -6.88 -3.45 -5.09
C LEU A 112 -6.54 -4.94 -4.96
N VAL A 113 -7.30 -5.82 -5.64
CA VAL A 113 -7.00 -7.25 -5.68
C VAL A 113 -5.63 -7.51 -6.31
N ARG A 114 -5.36 -6.89 -7.47
CA ARG A 114 -4.05 -7.00 -8.13
C ARG A 114 -2.91 -6.52 -7.24
N LEU A 115 -3.11 -5.43 -6.49
CA LEU A 115 -2.13 -4.96 -5.52
C LEU A 115 -1.89 -5.98 -4.41
N ALA A 116 -2.95 -6.59 -3.88
CA ALA A 116 -2.83 -7.64 -2.86
C ALA A 116 -1.98 -8.82 -3.37
N ASP A 117 -2.21 -9.25 -4.60
CA ASP A 117 -1.47 -10.36 -5.21
C ASP A 117 0.01 -9.99 -5.45
N LEU A 118 0.30 -8.73 -5.83
CA LEU A 118 1.67 -8.23 -5.94
C LEU A 118 2.37 -8.13 -4.58
N LEU A 119 1.67 -7.70 -3.53
CA LEU A 119 2.23 -7.67 -2.18
C LEU A 119 2.59 -9.09 -1.70
N GLU A 120 1.71 -10.08 -1.93
CA GLU A 120 2.01 -11.48 -1.59
C GLU A 120 3.18 -12.03 -2.41
N ALA A 121 3.19 -11.79 -3.73
CA ALA A 121 4.26 -12.28 -4.62
C ALA A 121 5.65 -11.72 -4.29
N HIS A 122 5.71 -10.52 -3.70
CA HIS A 122 6.95 -9.84 -3.33
C HIS A 122 7.23 -9.85 -1.81
N THR A 123 6.58 -10.74 -1.04
CA THR A 123 6.69 -10.77 0.42
C THR A 123 8.13 -10.85 0.92
N GLY A 124 8.98 -11.69 0.31
CA GLY A 124 10.38 -11.85 0.71
C GLY A 124 11.20 -10.55 0.60
N GLU A 125 11.02 -9.79 -0.49
CA GLU A 125 11.67 -8.49 -0.69
C GLU A 125 11.14 -7.46 0.31
N LEU A 126 9.83 -7.37 0.46
CA LEU A 126 9.18 -6.39 1.33
C LEU A 126 9.54 -6.61 2.80
N VAL A 127 9.64 -7.88 3.24
CA VAL A 127 10.09 -8.23 4.58
C VAL A 127 11.57 -7.88 4.79
N ALA A 128 12.43 -8.13 3.79
CA ALA A 128 13.83 -7.71 3.85
C ALA A 128 13.96 -6.18 3.99
N LEU A 129 13.16 -5.43 3.24
CA LEU A 129 13.13 -3.97 3.32
C LEU A 129 12.61 -3.51 4.70
N CYS A 130 11.51 -4.07 5.21
CA CYS A 130 11.01 -3.78 6.56
C CYS A 130 12.04 -4.06 7.66
N HIS A 131 12.76 -5.18 7.54
CA HIS A 131 13.82 -5.54 8.46
C HIS A 131 14.95 -4.51 8.43
N ARG A 132 15.47 -4.19 7.24
CA ARG A 132 16.63 -3.31 7.07
C ARG A 132 16.32 -1.85 7.32
N GLU A 133 15.18 -1.34 6.84
CA GLU A 133 14.80 0.06 6.99
C GLU A 133 14.26 0.38 8.40
N ALA A 134 13.36 -0.47 8.91
CA ALA A 134 12.62 -0.19 10.13
C ALA A 134 13.09 -1.01 11.34
N GLY A 135 14.03 -1.93 11.16
CA GLY A 135 14.56 -2.77 12.25
C GLY A 135 13.56 -3.82 12.73
N LYS A 136 12.53 -4.14 11.93
CA LYS A 136 11.50 -5.11 12.32
C LYS A 136 12.06 -6.52 12.37
N THR A 137 11.50 -7.37 13.22
CA THR A 137 11.77 -8.80 13.10
C THR A 137 11.18 -9.34 11.79
N LEU A 138 11.70 -10.46 11.29
CA LEU A 138 11.16 -11.06 10.05
C LEU A 138 9.70 -11.47 10.23
N HIS A 139 9.32 -11.93 11.44
CA HIS A 139 7.94 -12.22 11.79
C HIS A 139 7.04 -10.98 11.73
N ASP A 140 7.45 -9.87 12.36
CA ASP A 140 6.68 -8.61 12.32
C ASP A 140 6.56 -8.07 10.89
N GLY A 141 7.59 -8.27 10.06
CA GLY A 141 7.55 -7.96 8.64
C GLY A 141 6.49 -8.78 7.90
N ILE A 142 6.45 -10.09 8.11
CA ILE A 142 5.45 -10.98 7.51
C ILE A 142 4.04 -10.52 7.90
N ASP A 143 3.80 -10.30 9.19
CA ASP A 143 2.49 -9.88 9.69
C ASP A 143 2.04 -8.54 9.11
N GLU A 144 2.95 -7.58 8.96
CA GLU A 144 2.62 -6.29 8.36
C GLU A 144 2.22 -6.41 6.88
N ILE A 145 2.92 -7.24 6.10
CA ILE A 145 2.57 -7.46 4.69
C ILE A 145 1.21 -8.17 4.59
N ARG A 146 0.96 -9.16 5.45
CA ARG A 146 -0.33 -9.85 5.52
C ARG A 146 -1.48 -8.90 5.82
N GLU A 147 -1.30 -7.99 6.79
CA GLU A 147 -2.31 -6.99 7.12
C GLU A 147 -2.57 -6.04 5.93
N ALA A 148 -1.53 -5.62 5.20
CA ALA A 148 -1.69 -4.81 3.99
C ALA A 148 -2.46 -5.53 2.87
N VAL A 149 -2.18 -6.82 2.66
CA VAL A 149 -2.91 -7.69 1.73
C VAL A 149 -4.38 -7.81 2.15
N ASP A 150 -4.64 -8.05 3.43
CA ASP A 150 -5.98 -8.16 3.99
C ASP A 150 -6.78 -6.87 3.82
N PHE A 151 -6.17 -5.70 4.05
CA PHE A 151 -6.83 -4.42 3.76
C PHE A 151 -7.22 -4.28 2.30
N CYS A 152 -6.33 -4.61 1.37
CA CYS A 152 -6.61 -4.53 -0.06
C CYS A 152 -7.79 -5.42 -0.46
N ARG A 153 -7.78 -6.69 -0.02
CA ARG A 153 -8.85 -7.66 -0.31
C ARG A 153 -10.16 -7.28 0.37
N PHE A 154 -10.11 -6.82 1.61
CA PHE A 154 -11.28 -6.37 2.36
C PHE A 154 -11.94 -5.16 1.69
N TYR A 155 -11.19 -4.11 1.35
CA TYR A 155 -11.78 -2.92 0.72
C TYR A 155 -12.27 -3.19 -0.71
N ALA A 156 -11.61 -4.07 -1.46
CA ALA A 156 -12.12 -4.52 -2.77
C ALA A 156 -13.50 -5.20 -2.63
N GLN A 157 -13.64 -6.09 -1.64
CA GLN A 157 -14.91 -6.76 -1.36
C GLN A 157 -15.99 -5.75 -0.90
N GLN A 158 -15.65 -4.88 0.06
CA GLN A 158 -16.58 -3.86 0.57
C GLN A 158 -17.05 -2.93 -0.54
N ALA A 159 -16.15 -2.52 -1.44
CA ALA A 159 -16.51 -1.68 -2.57
C ALA A 159 -17.52 -2.38 -3.49
N SER A 160 -17.28 -3.65 -3.83
CA SER A 160 -18.20 -4.44 -4.65
C SER A 160 -19.57 -4.64 -3.98
N GLN A 161 -19.63 -4.76 -2.65
CA GLN A 161 -20.90 -4.98 -1.93
C GLN A 161 -21.69 -3.68 -1.73
N GLN A 162 -21.01 -2.57 -1.44
CA GLN A 162 -21.66 -1.34 -0.98
C GLN A 162 -21.83 -0.30 -2.08
N PHE A 163 -20.99 -0.34 -3.13
CA PHE A 163 -20.93 0.74 -4.13
C PHE A 163 -21.27 0.28 -5.54
N ALA A 164 -21.43 -1.03 -5.79
CA ALA A 164 -21.70 -1.54 -7.14
C ALA A 164 -23.06 -1.12 -7.72
N ALA A 165 -24.05 -0.86 -6.87
CA ALA A 165 -25.37 -0.40 -7.28
C ALA A 165 -25.96 0.60 -6.27
N PRO A 166 -26.83 1.53 -6.71
CA PRO A 166 -27.59 2.37 -5.81
C PRO A 166 -28.41 1.54 -4.83
N GLN A 167 -28.43 1.95 -3.56
CA GLN A 167 -29.18 1.30 -2.50
C GLN A 167 -30.52 1.99 -2.29
N THR A 168 -31.58 1.20 -2.15
CA THR A 168 -32.90 1.71 -1.82
C THR A 168 -33.09 1.72 -0.31
N VAL A 169 -33.37 2.89 0.25
CA VAL A 169 -33.62 3.09 1.69
C VAL A 169 -35.02 3.64 1.87
N THR A 170 -35.84 2.94 2.65
CA THR A 170 -37.17 3.40 3.05
C THR A 170 -37.07 4.16 4.35
N GLY A 171 -37.45 5.44 4.34
CA GLY A 171 -37.47 6.28 5.54
C GLY A 171 -38.59 5.88 6.50
N TYR A 172 -38.50 6.36 7.75
CA TYR A 172 -39.55 6.19 8.76
C TYR A 172 -40.88 6.87 8.36
N ASP A 173 -40.83 7.79 7.40
CA ASP A 173 -41.97 8.45 6.74
C ASP A 173 -42.63 7.57 5.65
N GLY A 174 -42.09 6.38 5.38
CA GLY A 174 -42.51 5.50 4.28
C GLY A 174 -41.98 5.91 2.90
N THR A 175 -41.21 7.00 2.82
CA THR A 175 -40.66 7.49 1.55
C THR A 175 -39.48 6.62 1.12
N VAL A 176 -39.54 6.09 -0.10
CA VAL A 176 -38.44 5.35 -0.71
C VAL A 176 -37.44 6.33 -1.32
N ARG A 177 -36.17 6.22 -0.94
CA ARG A 177 -35.06 7.01 -1.49
C ARG A 177 -34.01 6.09 -2.10
N THR A 178 -33.42 6.52 -3.20
CA THR A 178 -32.27 5.86 -3.81
C THR A 178 -31.01 6.61 -3.43
N VAL A 179 -30.06 5.91 -2.82
CA VAL A 179 -28.79 6.46 -2.34
C VAL A 179 -27.66 5.84 -3.15
N TYR A 180 -26.72 6.66 -3.61
CA TYR A 180 -25.49 6.20 -4.23
C TYR A 180 -24.30 6.92 -3.59
N GLN A 181 -23.14 6.30 -3.67
CA GLN A 181 -21.91 6.81 -3.08
C GLN A 181 -21.01 7.35 -4.19
N GLN A 182 -20.35 8.48 -3.93
CA GLN A 182 -19.43 9.10 -4.87
C GLN A 182 -18.14 9.47 -4.13
N GLY A 183 -17.01 9.40 -4.85
CA GLY A 183 -15.74 9.90 -4.35
C GLY A 183 -15.82 11.37 -3.93
N ARG A 184 -14.97 11.78 -2.99
CA ARG A 184 -14.95 13.17 -2.46
C ARG A 184 -14.00 14.10 -3.20
N GLY A 185 -13.17 13.59 -4.10
CA GLY A 185 -12.12 14.34 -4.79
C GLY A 185 -10.73 13.91 -4.36
N VAL A 186 -9.77 14.82 -4.54
CA VAL A 186 -8.37 14.60 -4.13
C VAL A 186 -8.25 14.75 -2.62
N PHE A 187 -7.54 13.82 -1.99
CA PHE A 187 -7.26 13.83 -0.54
C PHE A 187 -5.77 13.59 -0.29
N ALA A 188 -5.29 14.05 0.86
CA ALA A 188 -3.92 13.80 1.31
C ALA A 188 -3.88 12.61 2.28
N CYS A 189 -3.05 11.60 1.98
CA CYS A 189 -2.79 10.48 2.87
C CYS A 189 -1.41 10.63 3.52
N ILE A 190 -1.39 10.84 4.84
CA ILE A 190 -0.17 10.93 5.63
C ILE A 190 -0.10 9.71 6.58
N SER A 191 0.93 8.89 6.39
CA SER A 191 1.23 7.69 7.20
C SER A 191 2.38 7.95 8.17
N ARG A 192 2.38 7.27 9.33
CA ARG A 192 3.47 7.36 10.31
C ARG A 192 4.50 6.25 10.07
N GLY A 193 5.78 6.55 10.31
CA GLY A 193 6.93 5.70 9.95
C GLY A 193 7.09 4.37 10.70
N THR A 194 6.30 4.08 11.74
CA THR A 194 6.43 2.84 12.53
C THR A 194 5.60 1.66 12.00
N SER A 195 4.63 1.91 11.11
CA SER A 195 3.88 0.87 10.38
C SER A 195 3.56 1.38 8.97
N ARG A 196 4.62 1.54 8.16
CA ARG A 196 4.56 2.26 6.88
C ARG A 196 3.56 1.64 5.92
N TRP A 197 3.50 0.32 5.85
CA TRP A 197 2.62 -0.38 4.93
C TRP A 197 1.19 -0.42 5.48
N ARG A 198 1.06 -0.80 6.75
CA ARG A 198 -0.22 -0.90 7.46
C ARG A 198 -1.10 0.35 7.36
N PHE A 199 -0.53 1.53 7.63
CA PHE A 199 -1.32 2.77 7.62
C PHE A 199 -1.49 3.38 6.23
N PHE A 200 -0.50 3.23 5.34
CA PHE A 200 -0.59 3.78 3.99
C PHE A 200 -1.68 3.06 3.18
N TRP A 201 -1.69 1.72 3.21
CA TRP A 201 -2.67 0.90 2.50
C TRP A 201 -4.02 0.79 3.22
N GLY A 202 -4.08 1.08 4.52
CA GLY A 202 -5.36 1.19 5.23
C GLY A 202 -6.12 2.48 4.90
N LYS A 203 -5.43 3.60 4.64
CA LYS A 203 -6.07 4.92 4.42
C LYS A 203 -6.32 5.25 2.95
N CYS A 204 -5.46 4.82 2.04
CA CYS A 204 -5.60 5.09 0.60
C CYS A 204 -6.89 4.51 -0.04
N PRO A 205 -7.41 3.33 0.34
CA PRO A 205 -8.59 2.73 -0.30
C PRO A 205 -9.95 3.23 0.22
N GLN A 206 -9.99 4.01 1.30
CA GLN A 206 -11.23 4.30 2.04
C GLN A 206 -12.13 5.39 1.41
N HIS A 207 -11.67 6.08 0.36
CA HIS A 207 -12.32 7.28 -0.18
C HIS A 207 -12.29 7.33 -1.71
#